data_AF-A0A7X9C030-F1
#
_entry.id   AF-A0A7X9C030-F1
#
_cell.length_a   1.000
_cell.length_b   1.000
_cell.length_c   1.000
_cell.angle_alpha   90.00
_cell.angle_beta   90.00
_cell.angle_gamma   90.00
#
_symmetry.space_group_name_H-M   'P 1'
#
loop_
_entity.id
_entity.type
_entity.pdbx_description
1 polymer ?
#
loop_
_entity_poly.entity_id
_entity_poly.type
_entity_poly.pdbx_seq_one_letter_code
_entity_poly.pdbx_strand_id
1 'polypeptide(L)'
;MDYTAAHKIALEKFQQASLKEIEEYSRYPIHGDQVLVEFIGQKLAIKYPTGEFYNQNNPEEDIPLGTQVLILHYLVNRSSAMELDELISYKELPG
;
A
#
# COMPACT_ATOMS: atom_id res chain seq x y z
N MET A 1 -5.78 -17.68 10.10
CA MET A 1 -5.31 -16.56 10.94
C MET A 1 -6.34 -15.44 10.80
N ASP A 2 -6.72 -14.80 11.91
CA ASP A 2 -7.67 -13.68 11.88
C ASP A 2 -6.89 -12.38 11.67
N TYR A 3 -7.11 -11.73 10.52
CA TYR A 3 -6.45 -10.47 10.15
C TYR A 3 -7.32 -9.24 10.42
N THR A 4 -8.50 -9.40 11.02
CA THR A 4 -9.49 -8.32 11.18
C THR A 4 -8.92 -7.15 11.98
N ALA A 5 -8.23 -7.44 13.08
CA ALA A 5 -7.59 -6.40 13.91
C ALA A 5 -6.47 -5.67 13.16
N ALA A 6 -5.61 -6.41 12.46
CA ALA A 6 -4.52 -5.84 11.67
C ALA A 6 -5.05 -4.98 10.51
N HIS A 7 -6.12 -5.44 9.86
CA HIS A 7 -6.79 -4.72 8.79
C HIS A 7 -7.36 -3.39 9.29
N LYS A 8 -8.06 -3.41 10.43
CA LYS A 8 -8.57 -2.19 11.05
C LYS A 8 -7.47 -1.17 11.31
N ILE A 9 -6.36 -1.60 11.93
CA ILE A 9 -5.23 -0.71 12.23
C ILE A 9 -4.60 -0.14 10.95
N ALA A 10 -4.40 -0.98 9.93
CA ALA A 10 -3.84 -0.55 8.66
C ALA A 10 -4.75 0.47 7.95
N LEU A 11 -6.07 0.23 7.99
CA LEU A 11 -7.06 1.13 7.42
C LEU A 11 -7.13 2.47 8.16
N GLU A 12 -7.09 2.46 9.49
CA GLU A 12 -7.05 3.68 10.30
C GLU A 12 -5.82 4.53 9.96
N LYS A 13 -4.66 3.91 9.74
CA LYS A 13 -3.45 4.61 9.29
C LYS A 13 -3.59 5.16 7.87
N PHE A 14 -4.17 4.39 6.95
CA PHE A 14 -4.48 4.84 5.60
C PHE A 14 -5.39 6.08 5.59
N GLN A 15 -6.41 6.09 6.44
CA GLN A 15 -7.34 7.22 6.57
C GLN A 15 -6.72 8.47 7.19
N GLN A 16 -5.67 8.31 7.99
CA GLN A 16 -4.93 9.43 8.60
C GLN A 16 -3.93 10.07 7.63
N ALA A 17 -3.46 9.34 6.62
CA ALA A 17 -2.58 9.87 5.59
C ALA A 17 -3.36 10.66 4.54
N SER A 18 -2.76 11.71 4.00
CA SER A 18 -3.30 12.41 2.82
C SER A 18 -2.94 11.68 1.53
N LEU A 19 -3.73 11.87 0.47
CA LEU A 19 -3.41 11.35 -0.87
C LEU A 19 -2.00 11.74 -1.32
N LYS A 20 -1.59 12.98 -1.05
CA LYS A 20 -0.25 13.47 -1.38
C LYS A 20 0.86 12.69 -0.68
N GLU A 21 0.69 12.40 0.60
CA GLU A 21 1.65 11.60 1.37
C GLU A 21 1.71 10.16 0.84
N ILE A 22 0.56 9.58 0.50
CA ILE A 22 0.50 8.24 -0.09
C ILE A 22 1.23 8.21 -1.44
N GLU A 23 1.03 9.21 -2.31
CA GLU A 23 1.77 9.34 -3.58
C GLU A 23 3.27 9.43 -3.35
N GLU A 24 3.68 10.26 -2.40
CA GLU A 24 5.08 10.54 -2.09
C GLU A 24 5.79 9.29 -1.58
N TYR A 25 5.19 8.57 -0.62
CA TYR A 25 5.83 7.43 0.03
C TYR A 25 5.75 6.16 -0.81
N SER A 26 4.61 5.90 -1.43
CA SER A 26 4.39 4.66 -2.15
C SER A 26 4.86 4.70 -3.60
N ARG A 27 5.01 5.91 -4.17
CA ARG A 27 5.29 6.16 -5.60
C ARG A 27 4.25 5.57 -6.55
N TYR A 28 3.11 5.12 -6.04
CA TYR A 28 2.02 4.66 -6.89
C TYR A 28 1.25 5.84 -7.49
N PRO A 29 0.83 5.72 -8.76
CA PRO A 29 0.08 6.79 -9.40
C PRO A 29 -1.31 6.93 -8.78
N ILE A 30 -1.75 8.19 -8.66
CA ILE A 30 -3.09 8.54 -8.19
C ILE A 30 -3.96 8.92 -9.39
N HIS A 31 -5.20 8.42 -9.40
CA HIS A 31 -6.22 8.78 -10.37
C HIS A 31 -7.49 9.21 -9.64
N GLY A 32 -7.73 10.53 -9.56
CA GLY A 32 -8.86 11.08 -8.81
C GLY A 32 -8.73 10.79 -7.31
N ASP A 33 -9.64 9.98 -6.78
CA ASP A 33 -9.66 9.50 -5.39
C ASP A 33 -9.11 8.07 -5.25
N GLN A 34 -8.39 7.56 -6.24
CA GLN A 34 -7.89 6.17 -6.24
C GLN A 34 -6.38 6.10 -6.34
N VAL A 35 -5.79 5.17 -5.59
CA VAL A 35 -4.38 4.79 -5.68
C VAL A 35 -4.28 3.51 -6.51
N LEU A 36 -3.48 3.52 -7.58
CA LEU A 36 -3.31 2.38 -8.48
C LEU A 36 -2.09 1.57 -8.07
N VAL A 37 -2.32 0.35 -7.59
CA VAL A 37 -1.28 -0.53 -7.05
C VAL A 37 -1.13 -1.77 -7.93
N GLU A 38 0.11 -2.12 -8.25
CA GLU A 38 0.42 -3.43 -8.83
C GLU A 38 0.99 -4.33 -7.73
N PHE A 39 0.25 -5.37 -7.37
CA PHE A 39 0.64 -6.28 -6.29
C PHE A 39 0.57 -7.73 -6.78
N ILE A 40 1.71 -8.41 -6.84
CA ILE A 40 1.84 -9.82 -7.29
C ILE A 40 1.14 -10.03 -8.66
N GLY A 41 1.41 -9.12 -9.61
CA GLY A 41 0.85 -9.20 -10.97
C GLY A 41 -0.64 -8.85 -11.09
N GLN A 42 -1.30 -8.46 -10.00
CA GLN A 42 -2.66 -7.93 -10.02
C GLN A 42 -2.64 -6.41 -10.04
N LYS A 43 -3.45 -5.80 -10.90
CA LYS A 43 -3.66 -4.35 -10.93
C LYS A 43 -4.87 -4.02 -10.08
N LEU A 44 -4.66 -3.24 -9.04
CA LEU A 44 -5.65 -2.93 -8.02
C LEU A 44 -5.86 -1.42 -7.97
N ALA A 45 -7.10 -0.99 -7.81
CA ALA A 45 -7.45 0.37 -7.48
C ALA A 45 -7.96 0.42 -6.04
N ILE A 46 -7.41 1.33 -5.24
CA ILE A 46 -7.75 1.48 -3.83
C ILE A 46 -8.38 2.83 -3.65
N LYS A 47 -9.62 2.86 -3.20
CA LYS A 47 -10.36 4.10 -3.03
C LYS A 47 -9.98 4.79 -1.74
N TYR A 48 -9.68 6.06 -1.84
CA TYR A 48 -9.42 6.93 -0.72
C TYR A 48 -10.68 7.71 -0.34
N PRO A 49 -10.96 7.93 0.96
CA PRO A 49 -10.26 7.38 2.12
C PRO A 49 -10.82 6.02 2.57
N THR A 50 -11.78 5.42 1.84
CA THR A 50 -12.52 4.24 2.31
C THR A 50 -11.63 3.00 2.48
N GLY A 51 -10.54 2.90 1.73
CA GLY A 51 -9.67 1.73 1.67
C GLY A 51 -10.31 0.55 0.96
N GLU A 52 -11.34 0.78 0.15
CA GLU A 52 -11.98 -0.25 -0.65
C GLU A 52 -11.08 -0.66 -1.81
N PHE A 53 -10.92 -1.97 -2.00
CA PHE A 53 -10.08 -2.54 -3.05
C PHE A 53 -10.92 -3.00 -4.24
N TYR A 54 -10.46 -2.66 -5.44
CA TYR A 54 -11.06 -3.10 -6.70
C TYR A 54 -9.96 -3.72 -7.57
N ASN A 55 -10.12 -5.00 -7.91
CA ASN A 55 -9.24 -5.65 -8.86
C ASN A 55 -9.64 -5.26 -10.28
N GLN A 56 -8.74 -4.60 -11.00
CA GLN A 56 -8.99 -4.10 -12.36
C GLN A 56 -9.03 -5.23 -13.39
N ASN A 57 -8.35 -6.35 -13.13
CA ASN A 57 -8.32 -7.50 -14.01
C ASN A 57 -9.56 -8.39 -13.78
N ASN A 58 -10.03 -8.48 -12.54
CA ASN A 58 -11.18 -9.31 -12.17
C ASN A 58 -11.99 -8.67 -11.02
N PRO A 59 -13.01 -7.84 -11.34
CA PRO A 59 -13.76 -7.09 -10.33
C PRO A 59 -14.53 -7.93 -9.31
N GLU A 60 -14.82 -9.20 -9.62
CA GLU A 60 -15.51 -10.13 -8.72
C GLU A 60 -14.55 -10.87 -7.78
N GLU A 61 -13.24 -10.69 -7.93
CA GLU A 61 -12.23 -11.33 -7.09
C GLU A 61 -12.05 -10.56 -5.79
N ASP A 62 -12.51 -11.17 -4.69
CA ASP A 62 -12.24 -10.68 -3.35
C ASP A 62 -10.75 -10.75 -3.03
N ILE A 63 -10.20 -9.63 -2.56
CA ILE A 63 -8.81 -9.58 -2.11
C ILE A 63 -8.73 -10.08 -0.67
N PRO A 64 -7.89 -11.10 -0.36
CA PRO A 64 -7.74 -11.60 1.00
C PRO A 64 -7.35 -10.49 1.99
N LEU A 65 -7.93 -10.49 3.20
CA LEU A 65 -7.67 -9.46 4.23
C LEU A 65 -6.17 -9.30 4.55
N GLY A 66 -5.41 -10.41 4.58
CA GLY A 66 -3.96 -10.34 4.80
C GLY A 66 -3.23 -9.56 3.69
N THR A 67 -3.67 -9.72 2.43
CA THR A 67 -3.15 -8.96 1.29
C THR A 67 -3.50 -7.49 1.41
N GLN A 68 -4.75 -7.17 1.80
CA GLN A 68 -5.18 -5.79 2.03
C GLN A 68 -4.33 -5.10 3.12
N VAL A 69 -4.05 -5.81 4.23
CA VAL A 69 -3.16 -5.32 5.30
C VAL A 69 -1.79 -4.96 4.76
N LEU A 70 -1.17 -5.84 3.97
CA LEU A 70 0.15 -5.60 3.40
C LEU A 70 0.14 -4.37 2.49
N ILE A 71 -0.82 -4.27 1.59
CA ILE A 71 -0.90 -3.15 0.66
C ILE A 71 -1.11 -1.84 1.41
N LEU A 72 -2.09 -1.76 2.32
CA LEU A 72 -2.33 -0.56 3.13
C LEU A 72 -1.08 -0.15 3.91
N HIS A 73 -0.36 -1.12 4.47
CA HIS A 73 0.90 -0.86 5.16
C HIS A 73 1.95 -0.23 4.24
N TYR A 74 2.14 -0.74 3.03
CA TYR A 74 3.09 -0.18 2.06
C TYR A 74 2.71 1.23 1.57
N LEU A 75 1.42 1.56 1.53
CA LEU A 75 0.96 2.87 1.06
C LEU A 75 1.28 4.01 2.04
N VAL A 76 1.26 3.73 3.33
CA VAL A 76 1.45 4.77 4.37
C VAL A 76 2.74 4.66 5.14
N ASN A 77 3.41 3.51 5.11
CA ASN A 77 4.65 3.36 5.84
C ASN A 77 5.78 3.98 5.04
N ARG A 78 6.41 5.02 5.62
CA ARG A 78 7.69 5.53 5.14
C ARG A 78 8.70 4.40 5.29
N SER A 79 9.00 3.69 4.20
CA SER A 79 10.10 2.74 4.25
C SER A 79 11.36 3.55 4.54
N SER A 80 12.09 3.20 5.60
CA SER A 80 13.40 3.78 5.91
C SER A 80 14.40 3.66 4.75
N ALA A 81 14.14 2.75 3.81
CA ALA A 81 14.85 2.68 2.54
C ALA A 81 14.70 3.94 1.65
N MET A 82 13.72 4.81 1.89
CA MET A 82 13.60 6.11 1.19
C MET A 82 14.61 7.15 1.68
N GLU A 83 15.30 6.95 2.82
CA GLU A 83 16.41 7.83 3.22
C GLU A 83 17.70 7.56 2.45
N LEU A 84 17.77 6.43 1.71
CA LEU A 84 18.91 6.11 0.88
C LEU A 84 18.58 6.45 -0.58
N ASP A 85 18.77 7.72 -0.93
CA ASP A 85 18.95 8.15 -2.33
C ASP A 85 20.28 7.60 -2.93
N GLU A 86 20.97 6.73 -2.18
CA GLU A 86 22.19 6.06 -2.54
C GLU A 86 21.96 4.55 -2.65
N LEU A 87 22.30 4.00 -3.82
CA LEU A 87 22.41 2.56 -4.01
C LEU A 87 23.56 2.03 -3.14
N ILE A 88 23.23 1.45 -1.99
CA ILE A 88 24.20 0.75 -1.16
C ILE A 88 24.44 -0.67 -1.69
N SER A 89 25.68 -1.13 -1.62
CA SER A 89 26.06 -2.51 -1.90
C SER A 89 25.46 -3.45 -0.85
N TYR A 90 25.16 -4.69 -1.23
CA TYR A 90 24.69 -5.74 -0.30
C TYR A 90 25.58 -5.90 0.95
N LYS A 91 26.88 -5.57 0.84
CA LYS A 91 27.85 -5.61 1.95
C LYS A 91 27.65 -4.52 3.01
N GLU A 92 26.84 -3.51 2.72
CA GLU A 92 26.65 -2.32 3.56
C GLU A 92 25.37 -2.41 4.40
N LEU A 93 24.59 -3.48 4.24
CA LEU A 93 23.48 -3.77 5.14
C LEU A 93 24.04 -4.11 6.54
N PRO A 94 23.63 -3.41 7.61
CA PRO A 94 24.01 -3.79 8.96
C PRO A 94 23.40 -5.17 9.27
N GLY A 95 24.28 -6.10 9.65
CA GLY A 95 23.92 -7.46 10.10
C GLY A 95 23.56 -7.50 11.57
#